data_AF-A0A954JC61-F1
#
_entry.id   AF-A0A954JC61-F1
#
_cell.length_a   1.000
_cell.length_b   1.000
_cell.length_c   1.000
_cell.angle_alpha   90.00
_cell.angle_beta   90.00
_cell.angle_gamma   90.00
#
_symmetry.space_group_name_H-M   'P 1'
#
loop_
_entity.id
_entity.type
_entity.pdbx_description
1 polymer ?
#
loop_
_entity_poly.entity_id
_entity_poly.type
_entity_poly.pdbx_seq_one_letter_code
_entity_poly.pdbx_strand_id
1 'polypeptide(L)'
;MVCAAAVASINPCSRLLEWVIRKLERSSHLREEAPAWRLKFFQVLRWIGLLGLGWILNACSLGCVLVGIGQTVSLSDLPVWICAAAGSTSLGFLVLFAPGGLGVRDALLMGLLQMCTPIATAHIVVIAVLVRLVSLISELLFALLLYLVPPKHPLAQ
;
A
#
# COMPACT_ATOMS: atom_id res chain seq x y z
N MET A 1 12.25 0.15 -23.52
CA MET A 1 10.88 0.71 -23.56
C MET A 1 10.41 1.25 -22.21
N VAL A 2 10.74 0.61 -21.07
CA VAL A 2 10.38 1.08 -19.72
C VAL A 2 10.97 2.47 -19.38
N CYS A 3 12.20 2.76 -19.78
CA CYS A 3 12.82 4.08 -19.52
C CYS A 3 12.16 5.24 -20.30
N ALA A 4 11.64 4.98 -21.50
CA ALA A 4 10.99 6.01 -22.32
C ALA A 4 9.61 6.38 -21.76
N ALA A 5 8.86 5.40 -21.25
CA ALA A 5 7.60 5.64 -20.54
C ALA A 5 7.83 6.40 -19.22
N ALA A 6 8.90 6.08 -18.48
CA ALA A 6 9.26 6.74 -17.24
C ALA A 6 9.60 8.24 -17.43
N VAL A 7 10.29 8.60 -18.51
CA VAL A 7 10.59 10.01 -18.84
C VAL A 7 9.34 10.76 -19.31
N ALA A 8 8.46 10.09 -20.07
CA ALA A 8 7.19 10.69 -20.52
C ALA A 8 6.23 11.01 -19.35
N SER A 9 6.32 10.30 -18.22
CA SER A 9 5.54 10.56 -16.99
C SER A 9 5.88 11.85 -16.27
N ILE A 10 7.12 12.31 -16.39
CA ILE A 10 7.65 13.35 -15.50
C ILE A 10 6.87 14.66 -15.68
N ASN A 11 6.50 14.98 -16.91
CA ASN A 11 5.85 16.24 -17.26
C ASN A 11 4.38 16.35 -16.80
N PRO A 12 3.49 15.35 -17.01
CA PRO A 12 2.14 15.42 -16.45
C PRO A 12 2.13 15.31 -14.92
N CYS A 13 3.03 14.53 -14.33
CA CYS A 13 3.10 14.38 -12.88
C CYS A 13 3.59 15.64 -12.17
N SER A 14 4.56 16.37 -12.72
CA SER A 14 4.97 17.67 -12.16
C SER A 14 3.85 18.70 -12.23
N ARG A 15 3.09 18.75 -13.33
CA ARG A 15 1.95 19.66 -13.50
C ARG A 15 0.79 19.32 -12.57
N LEU A 16 0.52 18.03 -12.35
CA LEU A 16 -0.47 17.58 -11.38
C LEU A 16 -0.04 17.94 -9.96
N LEU A 17 1.24 17.73 -9.62
CA LEU A 17 1.80 18.09 -8.33
C LEU A 17 1.72 19.60 -8.07
N GLU A 18 2.09 20.42 -9.05
CA GLU A 18 1.96 21.88 -8.99
C GLU A 18 0.50 22.31 -8.82
N TRP A 19 -0.44 21.66 -9.51
CA TRP A 19 -1.86 21.95 -9.37
C TRP A 19 -2.37 21.61 -7.96
N VAL A 20 -1.96 20.45 -7.41
CA VAL A 20 -2.30 20.04 -6.04
C VAL A 20 -1.69 20.99 -5.02
N ILE A 21 -0.42 21.35 -5.16
CA ILE A 21 0.28 22.30 -4.29
C ILE A 21 -0.43 23.65 -4.32
N ARG A 22 -0.72 24.20 -5.50
CA ARG A 22 -1.44 25.48 -5.63
C ARG A 22 -2.84 25.43 -5.04
N LYS A 23 -3.52 24.28 -5.14
CA LYS A 23 -4.86 24.11 -4.57
C LYS A 23 -4.82 24.01 -3.04
N LEU A 24 -3.80 23.34 -2.49
CA LEU A 24 -3.54 23.30 -1.04
C LEU A 24 -3.11 24.67 -0.51
N GLU A 25 -2.25 25.39 -1.23
CA GLU A 25 -1.75 26.72 -0.87
C GLU A 25 -2.84 27.81 -0.93
N ARG A 26 -3.74 27.71 -1.92
CA ARG A 26 -4.95 28.53 -1.97
C ARG A 26 -5.90 28.25 -0.79
N SER A 27 -5.84 27.06 -0.21
CA SER A 27 -6.62 26.69 0.99
C SER A 27 -5.95 27.14 2.29
N SER A 28 -4.62 27.32 2.31
CA SER A 28 -3.87 27.77 3.49
C SER A 28 -3.92 29.28 3.73
N HIS A 29 -4.20 30.09 2.69
CA HIS A 29 -4.38 31.54 2.86
C HIS A 29 -5.63 31.93 3.68
N LEU A 30 -6.53 30.99 3.99
CA LEU A 30 -7.71 31.20 4.84
C LEU A 30 -7.50 30.79 6.32
N ARG A 31 -6.27 30.44 6.73
CA ARG A 31 -5.99 29.86 8.06
C ARG A 31 -4.73 30.47 8.70
N GLU A 32 -4.81 31.75 9.04
CA GLU A 32 -3.97 32.31 10.10
C GLU A 32 -4.31 31.61 11.43
N GLU A 33 -3.30 31.34 12.24
CA GLU A 33 -3.26 30.40 13.39
C GLU A 33 -3.08 28.92 13.02
N ALA A 34 -1.92 28.60 12.46
CA ALA A 34 -1.41 27.23 12.46
C ALA A 34 -1.10 26.82 13.92
N PRO A 35 -1.82 25.85 14.52
CA PRO A 35 -1.47 25.36 15.84
C PRO A 35 -0.05 24.78 15.79
N ALA A 36 0.80 25.15 16.74
CA ALA A 36 2.12 24.56 16.88
C ALA A 36 1.95 23.05 17.18
N TRP A 37 1.98 22.22 16.14
CA TRP A 37 1.89 20.77 16.25
C TRP A 37 3.13 20.23 16.96
N ARG A 38 3.13 20.29 18.30
CA ARG A 38 4.12 19.64 19.15
C ARG A 38 3.84 18.14 19.15
N LEU A 39 4.27 17.47 18.09
CA LEU A 39 4.27 16.01 18.02
C LEU A 39 5.18 15.48 19.12
N LYS A 40 4.59 14.82 20.12
CA LYS A 40 5.36 14.15 21.16
C LYS A 40 6.07 12.95 20.53
N PHE A 41 7.34 12.73 20.87
CA PHE A 41 8.13 11.59 20.36
C PHE A 41 7.38 10.24 20.51
N PHE A 42 6.77 10.00 21.67
CA PHE A 42 5.96 8.80 21.93
C PHE A 42 4.76 8.65 21.00
N GLN A 43 4.16 9.76 20.55
CA GLN A 43 3.03 9.72 19.62
C GLN A 43 3.50 9.28 18.23
N VAL A 44 4.63 9.79 17.76
CA VAL A 44 5.24 9.39 16.48
C VAL A 44 5.63 7.91 16.54
N LEU A 45 6.30 7.48 17.62
CA LEU A 45 6.71 6.09 17.80
C LEU A 45 5.51 5.13 17.78
N ARG A 46 4.39 5.50 18.43
CA ARG A 46 3.15 4.72 18.40
C ARG A 46 2.62 4.55 16.98
N TRP A 47 2.61 5.62 16.18
CA TRP A 47 2.13 5.54 14.79
C TRP A 47 3.05 4.72 13.89
N ILE A 48 4.36 4.84 14.06
CA ILE A 48 5.34 4.01 13.36
C ILE A 48 5.15 2.54 13.72
N GLY A 49 4.94 2.23 15.01
CA GLY A 49 4.65 0.87 15.48
C GLY A 49 3.37 0.30 14.87
N LEU A 50 2.28 1.07 14.84
CA LEU A 50 1.02 0.65 14.21
C LEU A 50 1.18 0.42 12.71
N LEU A 51 1.92 1.29 12.02
CA LEU A 51 2.22 1.11 10.60
C LEU A 51 3.02 -0.16 10.35
N GLY A 52 4.09 -0.39 11.13
CA GLY A 52 4.91 -1.60 11.06
C GLY A 52 4.09 -2.87 11.31
N LEU A 53 3.20 -2.86 12.29
CA LEU A 53 2.29 -3.96 12.55
C LEU A 53 1.38 -4.24 11.34
N GLY A 54 0.85 -3.20 10.69
CA GLY A 54 0.07 -3.35 9.46
C GLY A 54 0.83 -4.06 8.34
N TRP A 55 2.11 -3.73 8.15
CA TRP A 55 2.98 -4.41 7.18
C TRP A 55 3.20 -5.88 7.50
N ILE A 56 3.42 -6.21 8.78
CA ILE A 56 3.57 -7.59 9.23
C ILE A 56 2.28 -8.38 9.00
N LEU A 57 1.12 -7.82 9.35
CA LEU A 57 -0.17 -8.47 9.12
C LEU A 57 -0.44 -8.72 7.63
N ASN A 58 -0.08 -7.77 6.76
CA ASN A 58 -0.16 -7.93 5.32
C ASN A 58 0.74 -9.09 4.81
N ALA A 59 1.96 -9.20 5.35
CA ALA A 59 2.85 -10.32 5.04
C ALA A 59 2.31 -11.67 5.56
N CYS A 60 1.72 -11.69 6.76
CA CYS A 60 1.05 -12.88 7.28
C CYS A 60 -0.13 -13.30 6.40
N SER A 61 -0.89 -12.35 5.85
CA SER A 61 -1.97 -12.63 4.89
C SER A 61 -1.43 -13.34 3.63
N LEU A 62 -0.28 -12.91 3.10
CA LEU A 62 0.42 -13.63 2.02
C LEU A 62 0.78 -15.06 2.44
N GLY A 63 1.31 -15.26 3.64
CA GLY A 63 1.58 -16.58 4.21
C GLY A 63 0.33 -17.47 4.28
N CYS A 64 -0.82 -16.92 4.69
CA CYS A 64 -2.09 -17.65 4.70
C CYS A 64 -2.53 -18.07 3.28
N VAL A 65 -2.34 -17.21 2.27
CA VAL A 65 -2.63 -17.55 0.87
C VAL A 65 -1.72 -18.70 0.39
N LEU A 66 -0.42 -18.65 0.73
CA LEU A 66 0.53 -19.72 0.41
C LEU A 66 0.12 -21.06 1.03
N VAL A 67 -0.30 -21.07 2.29
CA VAL A 67 -0.83 -22.28 2.95
C VAL A 67 -2.09 -22.77 2.25
N GLY A 68 -3.01 -21.87 1.91
CA GLY A 68 -4.30 -22.20 1.29
C GLY A 68 -4.18 -22.90 -0.06
N ILE A 69 -3.09 -22.63 -0.82
CA ILE A 69 -2.80 -23.30 -2.09
C ILE A 69 -1.90 -24.55 -1.93
N GLY A 70 -1.65 -25.00 -0.69
CA GLY A 70 -0.89 -26.20 -0.40
C GLY A 70 0.64 -26.04 -0.39
N GLN A 71 1.17 -24.82 -0.30
CA GLN A 71 2.61 -24.62 -0.11
C GLN A 71 3.00 -24.87 1.36
N THR A 72 4.13 -25.55 1.56
CA THR A 72 4.74 -25.69 2.87
C THR A 72 5.41 -24.36 3.25
N VAL A 73 4.93 -23.73 4.31
CA VAL A 73 5.48 -22.46 4.80
C VAL A 73 6.12 -22.66 6.16
N SER A 74 7.23 -21.97 6.40
CA SER A 74 7.85 -21.89 7.72
C SER A 74 7.81 -20.45 8.24
N LEU A 75 7.73 -20.28 9.56
CA LEU A 75 7.87 -18.96 10.19
C LEU A 75 9.26 -18.34 9.95
N SER A 76 10.26 -19.15 9.61
CA SER A 76 11.57 -18.66 9.15
C SER A 76 11.49 -17.82 7.88
N ASP A 77 10.45 -18.00 7.07
CA ASP A 77 10.28 -17.34 5.78
C ASP A 77 9.52 -16.01 5.93
N LEU A 78 9.07 -15.68 7.15
CA LEU A 78 8.35 -14.44 7.45
C LEU A 78 9.08 -13.17 6.96
N PRO A 79 10.42 -13.01 7.14
CA PRO A 79 11.14 -11.86 6.60
C PRO A 79 11.03 -11.75 5.07
N VAL A 80 11.04 -12.89 4.37
CA VAL A 80 10.88 -12.93 2.90
C VAL A 80 9.49 -12.45 2.51
N TRP A 81 8.46 -12.88 3.21
CA TRP A 81 7.08 -12.43 2.94
C TRP A 81 6.90 -10.95 3.22
N ILE A 82 7.51 -10.43 4.29
CA ILE A 82 7.50 -9.00 4.62
C ILE A 82 8.17 -8.22 3.49
N CYS A 83 9.36 -8.63 3.06
CA CYS A 83 10.08 -7.99 1.96
C CYS A 83 9.27 -8.05 0.64
N ALA A 84 8.68 -9.19 0.30
CA ALA A 84 7.89 -9.36 -0.90
C ALA A 84 6.61 -8.49 -0.88
N ALA A 85 5.86 -8.52 0.22
CA ALA A 85 4.63 -7.76 0.38
C ALA A 85 4.89 -6.25 0.47
N ALA A 86 5.88 -5.83 1.28
CA ALA A 86 6.22 -4.42 1.44
C ALA A 86 6.88 -3.84 0.20
N GLY A 87 7.79 -4.58 -0.42
CA GLY A 87 8.49 -4.20 -1.64
C GLY A 87 7.53 -4.03 -2.82
N SER A 88 6.73 -5.06 -3.12
CA SER A 88 5.74 -4.98 -4.22
C SER A 88 4.73 -3.85 -4.03
N THR A 89 4.26 -3.63 -2.79
CA THR A 89 3.27 -2.58 -2.50
C THR A 89 3.90 -1.20 -2.64
N SER A 90 5.06 -0.97 -2.04
CA SER A 90 5.74 0.34 -2.06
C SER A 90 6.19 0.71 -3.48
N LEU A 91 6.81 -0.23 -4.19
CA LEU A 91 7.24 -0.04 -5.57
C LEU A 91 6.06 0.07 -6.55
N GLY A 92 4.95 -0.65 -6.28
CA GLY A 92 3.73 -0.53 -7.06
C GLY A 92 3.11 0.87 -7.01
N PHE A 93 3.26 1.59 -5.89
CA PHE A 93 2.83 2.99 -5.76
C PHE A 93 3.73 3.99 -6.49
N LEU A 94 4.97 3.64 -6.83
CA LEU A 94 5.86 4.51 -7.61
C LEU A 94 5.42 4.62 -9.08
N VAL A 95 4.62 3.68 -9.58
CA VAL A 95 4.13 3.72 -10.96
C VAL A 95 2.82 4.50 -11.05
N LEU A 96 2.97 5.80 -11.33
CA LEU A 96 1.88 6.78 -11.36
C LEU A 96 0.84 6.56 -12.46
N PHE A 97 1.12 5.69 -13.45
CA PHE A 97 0.22 5.41 -14.57
C PHE A 97 -0.73 4.22 -14.35
N ALA A 98 -0.49 3.41 -13.32
CA ALA A 98 -1.32 2.26 -12.99
C ALA A 98 -2.19 2.63 -11.78
N PRO A 99 -3.45 3.07 -11.97
CA PRO A 99 -4.33 3.38 -10.85
C PRO A 99 -4.48 2.15 -9.96
N GLY A 100 -4.20 2.30 -8.67
CA GLY A 100 -4.21 1.20 -7.68
C GLY A 100 -3.05 0.20 -7.79
N GLY A 101 -2.02 0.50 -8.60
CA GLY A 101 -0.87 -0.37 -8.82
C GLY A 101 -1.18 -1.67 -9.57
N LEU A 102 -2.35 -1.75 -10.23
CA LEU A 102 -2.81 -2.94 -10.94
C LEU A 102 -1.81 -3.34 -12.04
N GLY A 103 -1.44 -4.61 -12.09
CA GLY A 103 -0.46 -5.15 -13.04
C GLY A 103 0.99 -4.97 -12.58
N VAL A 104 1.41 -3.77 -12.18
CA VAL A 104 2.80 -3.54 -11.75
C VAL A 104 3.08 -4.17 -10.39
N ARG A 105 2.22 -3.91 -9.39
CA ARG A 105 2.35 -4.49 -8.05
C ARG A 105 2.33 -6.01 -8.14
N ASP A 106 1.46 -6.55 -8.98
CA ASP A 106 1.28 -7.99 -9.16
C ASP A 106 2.51 -8.59 -9.84
N ALA A 107 3.02 -7.98 -10.92
CA ALA A 107 4.26 -8.40 -11.56
C ALA A 107 5.47 -8.35 -10.62
N LEU A 108 5.56 -7.31 -9.78
CA LEU A 108 6.62 -7.19 -8.78
C LEU A 108 6.51 -8.26 -7.70
N LEU A 109 5.30 -8.52 -7.18
CA LEU A 109 5.07 -9.59 -6.22
C LEU A 109 5.44 -10.95 -6.82
N MET A 110 5.00 -11.23 -8.05
CA MET A 110 5.33 -12.45 -8.78
C MET A 110 6.84 -12.60 -8.97
N GLY A 111 7.52 -11.53 -9.39
CA GLY A 111 8.98 -11.53 -9.58
C GLY A 111 9.74 -11.75 -8.27
N LEU A 112 9.33 -11.09 -7.19
CA LEU A 112 9.94 -11.28 -5.87
C LEU A 112 9.73 -12.71 -5.35
N LEU A 113 8.54 -13.28 -5.52
CA LEU A 113 8.25 -14.67 -5.13
C LEU A 113 9.04 -15.68 -5.97
N GLN A 114 9.18 -15.45 -7.28
CA GLN A 114 10.02 -16.29 -8.15
C GLN A 114 11.49 -16.28 -7.74
N MET A 115 12.01 -15.13 -7.29
CA MET A 115 13.40 -15.01 -6.86
C MET A 115 13.65 -15.65 -5.50
N CYS A 116 12.67 -15.61 -4.60
CA CYS A 116 12.87 -16.01 -3.22
C CYS A 116 12.34 -17.41 -2.88
N THR A 117 11.50 -18.01 -3.73
CA THR A 117 10.87 -19.30 -3.41
C THR A 117 10.71 -20.17 -4.66
N PRO A 118 11.05 -21.47 -4.60
CA PRO A 118 10.92 -22.39 -5.73
C PRO A 118 9.46 -22.80 -5.96
N ILE A 119 8.61 -21.85 -6.35
CA ILE A 119 7.19 -22.06 -6.64
C ILE A 119 7.00 -22.13 -8.16
N ALA A 120 6.17 -23.06 -8.63
CA ALA A 120 5.79 -23.13 -10.05
C ALA A 120 5.10 -21.83 -10.50
N THR A 121 5.46 -21.32 -11.68
CA THR A 121 4.95 -20.03 -12.21
C THR A 121 3.42 -19.94 -12.22
N ALA A 122 2.72 -21.04 -12.51
CA ALA A 122 1.26 -21.10 -12.48
C ALA A 122 0.68 -20.78 -11.08
N HIS A 123 1.29 -21.30 -10.02
CA HIS A 123 0.86 -21.01 -8.64
C HIS A 123 1.15 -19.56 -8.26
N ILE A 124 2.25 -18.98 -8.74
CA ILE A 124 2.63 -17.59 -8.43
C ILE A 124 1.60 -16.59 -8.95
N VAL A 125 1.07 -16.80 -10.17
CA VAL A 125 -0.03 -15.98 -10.71
C VAL A 125 -1.26 -16.07 -9.82
N VAL A 126 -1.63 -17.28 -9.42
CA VAL A 126 -2.79 -17.52 -8.54
C VAL A 126 -2.60 -16.85 -7.18
N ILE A 127 -1.41 -16.95 -6.58
CA ILE A 127 -1.08 -16.27 -5.31
C ILE A 127 -1.26 -14.77 -5.46
N ALA A 128 -0.69 -14.15 -6.51
CA ALA A 128 -0.78 -12.71 -6.71
C ALA A 128 -2.24 -12.23 -6.82
N VAL A 129 -3.07 -12.95 -7.57
CA VAL A 129 -4.50 -12.66 -7.70
C VAL A 129 -5.24 -12.84 -6.37
N LEU A 130 -5.00 -13.95 -5.66
CA LEU A 130 -5.65 -14.24 -4.37
C LEU A 130 -5.31 -13.20 -3.31
N VAL A 131 -4.03 -12.85 -3.16
CA VAL A 131 -3.59 -11.79 -2.24
C VAL A 131 -4.31 -10.48 -2.55
N ARG A 132 -4.50 -10.16 -3.84
CA ARG A 132 -5.17 -8.91 -4.21
C ARG A 132 -6.67 -8.93 -3.93
N LEU A 133 -7.33 -10.06 -4.15
CA LEU A 133 -8.73 -10.26 -3.76
C LEU A 133 -8.91 -10.12 -2.25
N VAL A 134 -8.04 -10.75 -1.45
CA VAL A 134 -8.07 -10.64 0.02
C VAL A 134 -7.85 -9.19 0.47
N SER A 135 -6.87 -8.49 -0.11
CA SER A 135 -6.64 -7.05 0.17
C SER A 135 -7.86 -6.21 -0.20
N LEU A 136 -8.42 -6.41 -1.40
CA LEU A 136 -9.58 -5.64 -1.86
C LEU A 136 -10.82 -5.88 -1.00
N ILE A 137 -11.10 -7.15 -0.65
CA ILE A 137 -12.22 -7.50 0.22
C ILE A 137 -12.02 -6.89 1.61
N SER A 138 -10.82 -6.96 2.17
CA SER A 138 -10.55 -6.34 3.48
C SER A 138 -10.69 -4.82 3.44
N GLU A 139 -10.18 -4.15 2.40
CA GLU A 139 -10.38 -2.71 2.18
C GLU A 139 -11.86 -2.34 2.10
N LEU A 140 -12.66 -3.10 1.34
CA LEU A 140 -14.11 -2.89 1.22
C LEU A 140 -14.84 -3.10 2.55
N LEU A 141 -14.48 -4.14 3.31
CA LEU A 141 -15.06 -4.40 4.63
C LEU A 141 -14.71 -3.28 5.62
N PHE A 142 -13.46 -2.83 5.66
CA PHE A 142 -13.07 -1.71 6.51
C PHE A 142 -13.76 -0.40 6.10
N ALA A 143 -13.87 -0.12 4.79
CA ALA A 143 -14.59 1.05 4.30
C ALA A 143 -16.08 0.99 4.69
N LEU A 144 -16.72 -0.17 4.56
CA LEU A 144 -18.10 -0.38 4.96
C LEU A 144 -18.27 -0.19 6.48
N LEU A 145 -17.39 -0.79 7.29
CA LEU A 145 -17.43 -0.63 8.74
C LEU A 145 -17.28 0.84 9.15
N LEU A 146 -16.32 1.56 8.55
CA LEU A 146 -16.13 2.98 8.81
C LEU A 146 -17.31 3.84 8.34
N TYR A 147 -17.98 3.46 7.26
CA TYR A 147 -19.18 4.13 6.77
C TYR A 147 -20.38 3.96 7.72
N LEU A 148 -20.52 2.78 8.33
CA LEU A 148 -21.61 2.46 9.25
C LEU A 148 -21.39 3.02 10.66
N VAL A 149 -20.15 3.33 11.05
CA VAL A 149 -19.84 3.91 12.36
C VAL A 149 -20.07 5.44 12.31
N PRO A 150 -21.10 5.97 13.01
CA PRO A 150 -21.36 7.40 13.00
C PRO A 150 -20.19 8.17 13.64
N PRO A 151 -19.85 9.35 13.10
CA PRO A 151 -18.77 10.15 13.65
C PRO A 151 -19.09 10.58 15.09
N LYS A 152 -18.16 10.35 16.02
CA LYS A 152 -18.29 10.78 17.42
C LYS A 152 -18.32 12.30 17.61
N HIS A 153 -17.85 13.06 16.63
CA HIS A 153 -18.00 14.51 16.58
C HIS A 153 -19.03 14.88 15.52
N PRO A 154 -20.12 15.58 15.88
CA PRO A 154 -21.00 16.15 14.87
C PRO A 154 -20.18 17.11 14.02
N LEU A 155 -20.21 16.90 12.70
CA LEU A 155 -19.72 17.90 11.76
C LEU A 155 -20.56 19.15 12.03
N ALA A 156 -19.95 20.19 12.61
CA ALA A 156 -20.59 21.48 12.81
C ALA A 156 -21.10 21.93 11.43
N GLN A 157 -22.43 21.99 11.29
CA GLN A 157 -23.12 22.51 10.12
C GLN A 157 -23.06 24.03 10.13
#